data_AF-A0A7X1ID34-F1
#
_entry.id   AF-A0A7X1ID34-F1
#
_cell.length_a   1.000
_cell.length_b   1.000
_cell.length_c   1.000
_cell.angle_alpha   90.00
_cell.angle_beta   90.00
_cell.angle_gamma   90.00
#
_symmetry.space_group_name_H-M   'P 1'
#
loop_
_entity.id
_entity.type
_entity.pdbx_description
1 polymer ?
#
loop_
_entity_poly.entity_id
_entity_poly.type
_entity_poly.pdbx_seq_one_letter_code
_entity_poly.pdbx_strand_id
1 'polypeptide(L)' 'MTVDEVADYLTKPRSWVYGNWKRERIPFRKVGQSLRCRPVDLDRWLDEQGAE' A
#
# COMPACT_ATOMS: atom_id res chain seq x y z
N MET A 1 4.94 -4.81 6.20
CA MET A 1 3.48 -4.62 6.31
C MET A 1 2.76 -5.55 5.34
N THR A 2 1.72 -6.23 5.82
CA THR A 2 0.70 -6.97 5.06
C THR A 2 -0.24 -6.00 4.34
N VAL A 3 -1.11 -6.54 3.49
CA VAL A 3 -2.22 -5.77 2.92
C VAL A 3 -3.17 -5.24 4.00
N ASP A 4 -3.42 -6.00 5.09
CA ASP A 4 -4.25 -5.51 6.22
C ASP A 4 -3.62 -4.31 6.90
N GLU A 5 -2.34 -4.39 7.24
CA GLU A 5 -1.64 -3.28 7.91
C GLU A 5 -1.61 -2.02 7.04
N VAL A 6 -1.47 -2.17 5.71
CA VAL A 6 -1.55 -1.02 4.79
C VAL A 6 -2.97 -0.49 4.70
N ALA A 7 -3.98 -1.36 4.68
CA ALA A 7 -5.38 -0.95 4.63
C ALA A 7 -5.77 -0.15 5.88
N ASP A 8 -5.37 -0.63 7.06
CA ASP A 8 -5.52 0.05 8.34
C ASP A 8 -4.81 1.42 8.33
N TYR A 9 -3.54 1.44 7.92
CA TYR A 9 -2.74 2.67 7.85
C TYR A 9 -3.35 3.74 6.93
N LEU A 10 -3.86 3.33 5.77
CA LEU A 10 -4.51 4.24 4.81
C LEU A 10 -5.96 4.57 5.19
N THR A 11 -6.49 3.97 6.26
CA THR A 11 -7.92 4.05 6.62
C THR A 11 -8.82 3.68 5.43
N LYS A 12 -8.43 2.65 4.67
CA LYS A 12 -9.17 2.14 3.50
C LYS A 12 -9.57 0.69 3.70
N PRO A 13 -10.70 0.23 3.13
CA PRO A 13 -11.06 -1.18 3.18
C PRO A 13 -10.01 -2.07 2.51
N ARG A 14 -9.72 -3.23 3.10
CA ARG A 14 -8.84 -4.26 2.50
C ARG A 14 -9.22 -4.57 1.05
N SER A 15 -10.52 -4.69 0.75
CA SER A 15 -11.03 -4.93 -0.60
C SER A 15 -10.65 -3.82 -1.59
N TRP A 16 -10.71 -2.56 -1.15
CA TRP A 16 -10.26 -1.41 -1.93
C TRP A 16 -8.76 -1.52 -2.21
N VAL A 17 -7.94 -1.86 -1.22
CA VAL A 17 -6.50 -2.05 -1.42
C VAL A 17 -6.22 -3.16 -2.44
N TYR A 18 -6.88 -4.33 -2.36
CA TYR A 18 -6.70 -5.39 -3.35
C TYR A 18 -7.13 -4.99 -4.77
N GLY A 19 -8.23 -4.25 -4.91
CA GLY A 19 -8.72 -3.79 -6.21
C GLY A 19 -7.88 -2.66 -6.80
N ASN A 20 -7.36 -1.77 -5.95
CA ASN A 20 -6.82 -0.50 -6.38
C ASN A 20 -5.31 -0.37 -6.20
N TRP A 21 -4.62 -1.25 -5.47
CA TRP A 21 -3.18 -1.06 -5.21
C TRP A 21 -2.33 -0.91 -6.47
N LYS A 22 -2.68 -1.61 -7.56
CA LYS A 22 -2.02 -1.44 -8.86
C LYS A 22 -2.32 -0.10 -9.49
N ARG A 23 -3.58 0.36 -9.40
CA ARG A 23 -4.06 1.61 -9.99
C ARG A 23 -3.47 2.82 -9.28
N GLU A 24 -3.47 2.79 -7.95
CA GLU A 24 -2.92 3.83 -7.07
C GLU A 24 -1.39 3.74 -6.95
N ARG A 25 -0.78 2.73 -7.61
CA ARG A 25 0.66 2.47 -7.63
C ARG A 25 1.26 2.33 -6.22
N ILE A 26 0.47 1.77 -5.28
CA ILE A 26 0.94 1.49 -3.92
C ILE A 26 2.13 0.53 -4.01
N PRO A 27 3.25 0.78 -3.31
CA PRO A 27 4.51 0.09 -3.49
C PRO A 27 4.54 -1.31 -2.85
N PHE A 28 3.54 -2.14 -3.15
CA PHE A 28 3.55 -3.55 -2.80
C PHE A 28 4.58 -4.31 -3.62
N ARG A 29 5.25 -5.24 -2.95
CA ARG A 29 6.14 -6.22 -3.55
C ARG A 29 5.61 -7.62 -3.29
N LYS A 30 5.73 -8.49 -4.29
CA LYS A 30 5.41 -9.91 -4.13
C LYS A 30 6.58 -10.60 -3.42
N VAL A 31 6.32 -11.13 -2.23
CA VAL A 31 7.27 -11.92 -1.44
C VAL A 31 6.66 -13.31 -1.27
N GLY A 32 7.15 -14.28 -2.03
CA GLY A 32 6.52 -15.59 -2.15
C GLY A 32 5.11 -15.48 -2.74
N GLN A 33 4.11 -15.98 -2.01
CA GLN A 33 2.69 -15.92 -2.40
C GLN A 33 1.93 -14.73 -1.79
N SER A 34 2.60 -13.86 -1.04
CA SER A 34 1.95 -12.74 -0.35
C SER A 34 2.43 -11.38 -0.88
N LEU A 35 1.53 -10.41 -0.87
CA LEU A 35 1.89 -9.00 -1.08
C LEU A 35 2.40 -8.42 0.23
N ARG A 36 3.56 -7.77 0.18
CA ARG A 36 4.19 -7.09 1.30
C ARG A 36 4.58 -5.68 0.89
N CYS A 37 4.25 -4.72 1.74
CA CYS A 37 4.70 -3.35 1.61
C CYS A 37 5.77 -3.07 2.66
N ARG A 38 6.82 -2.34 2.28
CA ARG A 38 7.77 -1.80 3.25
C ARG A 38 7.23 -0.47 3.77
N PRO A 39 7.26 -0.22 5.08
CA PRO A 39 6.76 1.04 5.64
C PRO A 39 7.45 2.26 5.03
N VAL A 40 8.78 2.19 4.83
CA VAL A 40 9.55 3.26 4.15
C VAL A 40 9.11 3.52 2.71
N ASP A 41 8.73 2.46 1.97
CA ASP A 41 8.26 2.63 0.60
C ASP A 41 6.85 3.28 0.61
N LEU A 42 5.98 2.87 1.56
CA LEU A 42 4.64 3.44 1.73
C LEU A 42 4.68 4.91 2.14
N ASP A 43 5.56 5.26 3.07
CA ASP A 43 5.74 6.62 3.57
C ASP A 43 6.20 7.56 2.46
N ARG A 44 7.20 7.15 1.67
CA ARG A 44 7.63 7.89 0.47
C ARG A 44 6.51 8.04 -0.56
N TRP A 45 5.74 6.98 -0.79
CA TRP A 45 4.60 7.05 -1.71
C TRP A 45 3.53 8.05 -1.22
N LEU A 46 3.28 8.12 0.09
CA LEU A 46 2.37 9.13 0.65
C LEU A 46 2.91 10.55 0.51
N ASP A 47 4.20 10.75 0.77
CA ASP A 47 4.87 12.04 0.59
C ASP A 47 4.75 12.52 -0.88
N GLU A 48 4.95 11.61 -1.84
CA GLU A 48 4.76 11.89 -3.27
C GLU A 48 3.31 12.22 -3.66
N GLN A 49 2.31 11.74 -2.91
CA GLN A 49 0.88 12.04 -3.15
C GLN A 49 0.42 13.31 -2.41
N GLY A 50 1.05 13.66 -1.29
CA GLY A 50 0.72 14.81 -0.45
C GLY A 50 1.50 16.07 -0.77
N ALA A 51 2.52 16.00 -1.63
CA ALA A 51 3.23 17.14 -2.17
C ALA A 51 2.38 17.88 -3.23
N GLU A 52 1.34 18.59 -2.76
CA GLU A 52 0.61 19.63 -3.50
C GLU A 52 0.81 20.99 -2.84
#